data_AF-A0A4P8H9N5-F1
#
_entry.id   AF-A0A4P8H9N5-F1
#
_cell.length_a   1.000
_cell.length_b   1.000
_cell.length_c   1.000
_cell.angle_alpha   90.00
_cell.angle_beta   90.00
_cell.angle_gamma   90.00
#
_symmetry.space_group_name_H-M   'P 1'
#
loop_
_entity.id
_entity.type
_entity.pdbx_description
1 polymer ?
#
loop_
_entity_poly.entity_id
_entity_poly.type
_entity_poly.pdbx_seq_one_letter_code
_entity_poly.pdbx_strand_id
1 'polypeptide(L)'
;MTSRTVLHHGDVYSSADPFATAIAFEGDTVTWVGSDEAAAELGGNQVDLTEDFVTPGFVSAGVDLRDAEVSPAELLAAGITTAHVVGESTTVENFAAAAPPGLDIVAYPLGRTDATGAVGIAELDPQHLPEHPQFALVDSPEQLRTALELFQDPVVRTHAQRHGYRLLIGCPVPASGVEKLAGHGIPVTLDPTRHEQPLGTMLSAGVQLSFALDPASPWRSLSAAVYGAADGISARAAFNCATRFGLRAIGRFEAGVLAPGALATAVRWEVDGLAVQVADERVAAWSTDPRSGTPGLPDLTDPESLPRLRTVWVRGTEV
;
A
#
# COMPACT_ATOMS: atom_id res chain seq x y z
N MET A 1 29.41 11.02 -11.81
CA MET A 1 29.28 10.14 -10.64
C MET A 1 28.03 10.59 -9.92
N THR A 2 27.06 9.69 -9.74
CA THR A 2 25.91 9.94 -8.88
C THR A 2 26.42 10.15 -7.46
N SER A 3 26.03 11.25 -6.81
CA SER A 3 26.42 11.49 -5.42
C SER A 3 25.66 10.50 -4.54
N ARG A 4 26.36 9.86 -3.60
CA ARG A 4 25.74 9.04 -2.57
C ARG A 4 25.08 9.94 -1.52
N THR A 5 23.87 9.59 -1.10
CA THR A 5 23.18 10.17 0.06
C THR A 5 23.10 9.11 1.15
N VAL A 6 23.44 9.46 2.38
CA VAL A 6 23.39 8.57 3.54
C VAL A 6 22.48 9.22 4.58
N LEU A 7 21.39 8.54 4.90
CA LEU A 7 20.46 8.92 5.96
C LEU A 7 20.87 8.15 7.22
N HIS A 8 21.10 8.84 8.34
CA HIS A 8 21.60 8.24 9.58
C HIS A 8 20.96 8.88 10.81
N HIS A 9 21.18 8.29 11.98
CA HIS A 9 20.56 8.63 13.27
C HIS A 9 19.03 8.57 13.23
N GLY A 10 18.46 7.55 12.60
CA GLY A 10 17.01 7.33 12.59
C GLY A 10 16.66 5.87 12.84
N ASP A 11 15.44 5.50 12.50
CA ASP A 11 15.00 4.10 12.46
C ASP A 11 14.54 3.77 11.04
N VAL A 12 15.07 2.72 10.42
CA VAL A 12 14.75 2.35 9.04
C VAL A 12 13.89 1.08 9.01
N TYR A 13 12.67 1.18 8.49
CA TYR A 13 11.81 0.04 8.27
C TYR A 13 12.34 -0.84 7.12
N SER A 14 13.19 -1.80 7.45
CA SER A 14 13.77 -2.74 6.50
C SER A 14 13.68 -4.18 6.98
N SER A 15 13.26 -5.09 6.09
CA SER A 15 13.39 -6.53 6.37
C SER A 15 14.81 -7.05 6.15
N ALA A 16 15.70 -6.27 5.52
CA ALA A 16 17.09 -6.66 5.29
C ALA A 16 17.92 -6.53 6.58
N ASP A 17 17.62 -5.51 7.38
CA ASP A 17 18.16 -5.34 8.73
C ASP A 17 17.08 -4.70 9.63
N PRO A 18 16.49 -5.48 10.57
CA PRO A 18 15.43 -4.99 11.45
C PRO A 18 15.84 -3.93 12.47
N PHE A 19 17.15 -3.73 12.66
CA PHE A 19 17.73 -2.79 13.61
C PHE A 19 18.45 -1.64 12.90
N ALA A 20 18.18 -1.48 11.60
CA ALA A 20 18.83 -0.46 10.80
C ALA A 20 18.50 0.93 11.33
N THR A 21 19.55 1.69 11.62
CA THR A 21 19.45 3.10 12.00
C THR A 21 19.88 4.04 10.87
N ALA A 22 20.40 3.46 9.79
CA ALA A 22 20.89 4.19 8.63
C ALA A 22 20.63 3.46 7.30
N ILE A 23 20.56 4.24 6.21
CA ILE A 23 20.34 3.77 4.84
C ILE A 23 21.07 4.67 3.85
N ALA A 24 21.61 4.10 2.77
CA ALA A 24 22.30 4.84 1.73
C ALA A 24 21.67 4.64 0.34
N PHE A 25 21.59 5.75 -0.40
CA PHE A 25 21.12 5.82 -1.78
C PHE A 25 22.26 6.22 -2.71
N GLU A 26 22.31 5.62 -3.89
CA GLU A 26 23.18 6.07 -4.98
C GLU A 26 22.38 6.05 -6.29
N GLY A 27 22.13 7.24 -6.85
CA GLY A 27 21.16 7.38 -7.94
C GLY A 27 19.75 7.00 -7.47
N ASP A 28 19.08 6.12 -8.21
CA ASP A 28 17.72 5.67 -7.91
C ASP A 28 17.65 4.41 -7.03
N THR A 29 18.80 3.92 -6.54
CA THR A 29 18.93 2.61 -5.92
C THR A 29 19.38 2.73 -4.47
N VAL A 30 18.77 1.93 -3.58
CA VAL A 30 19.27 1.69 -2.22
C VAL A 30 20.52 0.82 -2.33
N THR A 31 21.66 1.33 -1.88
CA THR A 31 22.93 0.58 -1.96
C THR A 31 23.29 -0.14 -0.67
N TRP A 32 22.78 0.34 0.46
CA TRP A 32 23.14 -0.19 1.78
C TRP A 32 22.08 0.18 2.83
N VAL A 33 21.94 -0.68 3.84
CA VAL A 33 21.10 -0.51 5.03
C VAL A 33 21.88 -1.10 6.22
N GLY A 34 21.89 -0.44 7.38
CA GLY A 34 22.59 -0.92 8.57
C GLY A 34 22.66 0.12 9.70
N SER A 35 23.74 0.10 10.49
CA SER A 35 23.88 0.95 11.69
C SER A 35 24.63 2.27 11.46
N ASP A 36 24.43 3.24 12.34
CA ASP A 36 25.07 4.55 12.29
C ASP A 36 26.60 4.50 12.31
N GLU A 37 27.17 3.58 13.07
CA GLU A 37 28.63 3.42 13.15
C GLU A 37 29.21 3.04 11.78
N ALA A 38 28.51 2.20 11.03
CA ALA A 38 28.91 1.83 9.68
C ALA A 38 28.61 2.96 8.67
N ALA A 39 27.52 3.70 8.86
CA ALA A 39 27.13 4.80 7.99
C ALA A 39 28.16 5.94 7.97
N ALA A 40 28.81 6.20 9.11
CA ALA A 40 29.86 7.21 9.26
C ALA A 40 31.05 7.01 8.30
N GLU A 41 31.31 5.77 7.88
CA GLU A 41 32.43 5.39 7.01
C GLU A 41 32.08 5.39 5.52
N LEU A 42 30.80 5.51 5.13
CA LEU A 42 30.34 5.37 3.74
C LEU A 42 30.66 6.57 2.84
N GLY A 43 30.97 7.73 3.44
CA GLY A 43 31.14 9.01 2.74
C GLY A 43 29.87 9.48 2.01
N GLY A 44 29.98 10.54 1.21
CA GLY A 44 28.84 11.13 0.49
C GLY A 44 28.12 12.21 1.29
N ASN A 45 26.90 12.56 0.86
CA ASN A 45 26.06 13.55 1.53
C ASN A 45 25.38 12.90 2.75
N GLN A 46 25.80 13.29 3.94
CA GLN A 46 25.27 12.78 5.21
C GLN A 46 24.07 13.63 5.64
N VAL A 47 22.94 12.97 5.92
CA VAL A 47 21.69 13.59 6.34
C VAL A 47 21.28 12.97 7.68
N ASP A 48 21.29 13.81 8.72
CA ASP A 48 20.84 13.42 10.06
C ASP A 48 19.31 13.37 10.11
N LEU A 49 18.78 12.21 10.51
CA LEU A 49 17.36 11.92 10.65
C LEU A 49 16.80 12.35 12.01
N THR A 50 17.65 12.72 12.98
CA THR A 50 17.23 13.21 14.29
C THR A 50 16.18 12.32 14.97
N GLU A 51 16.44 11.01 14.98
CA GLU A 51 15.58 9.93 15.51
C GLU A 51 14.25 9.74 14.75
N ASP A 52 14.11 10.34 13.56
CA ASP A 52 12.93 10.12 12.71
C ASP A 52 12.91 8.71 12.09
N PHE A 53 11.71 8.25 11.79
CA PHE A 53 11.42 6.95 11.22
C PHE A 53 11.35 7.00 9.69
N VAL A 54 12.00 6.05 9.02
CA VAL A 54 12.08 5.98 7.55
C VAL A 54 11.37 4.73 7.04
N THR A 55 10.42 4.92 6.14
CA THR A 55 9.64 3.84 5.52
C THR A 55 9.77 3.82 4.00
N PRO A 56 9.46 2.71 3.31
CA PRO A 56 9.07 2.78 1.91
C PRO A 56 7.95 3.80 1.68
N GLY A 57 7.87 4.36 0.48
CA GLY A 57 6.73 5.19 0.07
C GLY A 57 5.40 4.41 0.10
N PHE A 58 4.33 5.10 0.52
CA PHE A 58 3.00 4.52 0.58
C PHE A 58 2.36 4.41 -0.81
N VAL A 59 1.43 3.47 -0.93
CA VAL A 59 0.74 3.14 -2.16
C VAL A 59 -0.76 3.13 -1.90
N SER A 60 -1.48 4.11 -2.45
CA SER A 60 -2.94 4.09 -2.45
C SER A 60 -3.41 3.32 -3.68
N ALA A 61 -3.84 2.08 -3.46
CA ALA A 61 -4.05 1.10 -4.52
C ALA A 61 -5.43 1.18 -5.20
N GLY A 62 -6.23 2.21 -4.93
CA GLY A 62 -7.53 2.44 -5.54
C GLY A 62 -8.19 3.77 -5.13
N VAL A 63 -7.52 4.90 -5.40
CA VAL A 63 -8.10 6.24 -5.25
C VAL A 63 -9.26 6.39 -6.23
N ASP A 64 -10.47 6.51 -5.70
CA ASP A 64 -11.69 6.59 -6.50
C ASP A 64 -12.11 8.04 -6.76
N LEU A 65 -11.71 8.58 -7.91
CA LEU A 65 -11.98 9.96 -8.32
C LEU A 65 -13.44 10.20 -8.73
N ARG A 66 -14.31 9.18 -8.64
CA ARG A 66 -15.77 9.38 -8.75
C ARG A 66 -16.32 10.12 -7.53
N ASP A 67 -15.71 9.88 -6.36
CA ASP A 67 -16.16 10.40 -5.07
C ASP A 67 -15.09 11.22 -4.33
N ALA A 68 -13.81 10.98 -4.60
CA ALA A 68 -12.71 11.60 -3.87
C ALA A 68 -12.38 13.01 -4.38
N GLU A 69 -12.43 13.99 -3.48
CA GLU A 69 -11.89 15.33 -3.71
C GLU A 69 -10.46 15.39 -3.18
N VAL A 70 -9.49 15.06 -4.04
CA VAL A 70 -8.07 15.06 -3.72
C VAL A 70 -7.25 15.48 -4.94
N SER A 71 -6.13 16.15 -4.72
CA SER A 71 -5.14 16.45 -5.75
C SER A 71 -3.94 15.49 -5.70
N PRO A 72 -3.24 15.25 -6.82
CA PRO A 72 -2.02 14.46 -6.82
C PRO A 72 -0.94 15.01 -5.88
N ALA A 73 -0.85 16.33 -5.72
CA ALA A 73 0.12 16.97 -4.84
C ALA A 73 -0.15 16.67 -3.36
N GLU A 74 -1.42 16.63 -2.95
CA GLU A 74 -1.80 16.24 -1.58
C GLU A 74 -1.41 14.80 -1.27
N LEU A 75 -1.57 13.87 -2.23
CA LEU A 75 -1.12 12.48 -2.05
C LEU A 75 0.39 12.40 -1.78
N LEU A 76 1.21 13.07 -2.59
CA LEU A 76 2.66 13.07 -2.39
C LEU A 76 3.04 13.73 -1.05
N ALA A 77 2.38 14.84 -0.69
CA ALA A 77 2.57 15.52 0.59
C ALA A 77 2.14 14.68 1.81
N ALA A 78 1.31 13.66 1.60
CA ALA A 78 0.94 12.67 2.61
C ALA A 78 1.85 11.42 2.59
N GLY A 79 2.90 11.39 1.78
CA GLY A 79 3.86 10.28 1.71
C GLY A 79 3.43 9.14 0.79
N ILE A 80 2.37 9.34 -0.01
CA ILE A 80 1.92 8.39 -1.03
C ILE A 80 2.71 8.67 -2.31
N THR A 81 3.59 7.74 -2.70
CA THR A 81 4.45 7.88 -3.87
C THR A 81 3.95 7.08 -5.07
N THR A 82 2.91 6.27 -4.90
CA THR A 82 2.19 5.62 -6.00
C THR A 82 0.69 5.64 -5.74
N ALA A 83 -0.09 6.04 -6.73
CA ALA A 83 -1.55 6.04 -6.67
C ALA A 83 -2.13 5.29 -7.86
N HIS A 84 -3.00 4.31 -7.58
CA HIS A 84 -3.85 3.71 -8.59
C HIS A 84 -5.17 4.46 -8.59
N VAL A 85 -5.52 5.08 -9.71
CA VAL A 85 -6.66 6.01 -9.80
C VAL A 85 -7.75 5.44 -10.70
N VAL A 86 -8.99 5.49 -10.22
CA VAL A 86 -10.19 5.08 -10.95
C VAL A 86 -11.07 6.31 -11.16
N GLY A 87 -11.67 6.45 -12.34
CA GLY A 87 -12.60 7.54 -12.61
C GLY A 87 -12.85 7.74 -14.10
N GLU A 88 -13.65 8.74 -14.43
CA GLU A 88 -13.91 9.13 -15.81
C GLU A 88 -12.60 9.41 -16.57
N SER A 89 -12.55 9.06 -17.86
CA SER A 89 -11.30 9.12 -18.64
C SER A 89 -10.63 10.48 -18.59
N THR A 90 -11.40 11.55 -18.77
CA THR A 90 -10.88 12.93 -18.71
C THR A 90 -10.42 13.33 -17.31
N THR A 91 -11.13 12.90 -16.26
CA THR A 91 -10.74 13.16 -14.86
C THR A 91 -9.41 12.48 -14.53
N VAL A 92 -9.27 11.20 -14.88
CA VAL A 92 -8.05 10.43 -14.63
C VAL A 92 -6.86 10.98 -15.44
N GLU A 93 -7.08 11.36 -16.69
CA GLU A 93 -6.05 11.99 -17.54
C GLU A 93 -5.59 13.33 -16.95
N ASN A 94 -6.52 14.19 -16.52
CA ASN A 94 -6.20 15.45 -15.87
C ASN A 94 -5.46 15.25 -14.55
N PHE A 95 -5.89 14.27 -13.75
CA PHE A 95 -5.24 13.92 -12.49
C PHE A 95 -3.79 13.46 -12.72
N ALA A 96 -3.58 12.57 -13.69
CA ALA A 96 -2.25 12.09 -14.04
C ALA A 96 -1.35 13.21 -14.60
N ALA A 97 -1.90 14.11 -15.42
CA ALA A 97 -1.16 15.24 -15.97
C ALA A 97 -0.76 16.28 -14.90
N ALA A 98 -1.53 16.38 -13.81
CA ALA A 98 -1.24 17.27 -12.68
C ALA A 98 -0.31 16.62 -11.62
N ALA A 99 0.11 15.36 -11.81
CA ALA A 99 0.96 14.66 -10.86
C ALA A 99 2.34 15.34 -10.73
N PRO A 100 2.79 15.67 -9.50
CA PRO A 100 4.13 16.20 -9.30
C PRO A 100 5.18 15.15 -9.69
N PRO A 101 6.41 15.57 -10.06
CA PRO A 101 7.54 14.66 -10.19
C PRO A 101 7.69 13.82 -8.92
N GLY A 102 7.73 12.49 -9.09
CA GLY A 102 7.88 11.56 -7.97
C GLY A 102 6.59 10.84 -7.54
N LEU A 103 5.41 11.26 -8.01
CA LEU A 103 4.19 10.48 -7.84
C LEU A 103 3.93 9.61 -9.08
N ASP A 104 4.02 8.29 -8.91
CA ASP A 104 3.68 7.33 -9.96
C ASP A 104 2.15 7.11 -10.00
N ILE A 105 1.51 7.43 -11.12
CA ILE A 105 0.08 7.21 -11.34
C ILE A 105 -0.17 5.96 -12.19
N VAL A 106 -1.03 5.07 -11.71
CA VAL A 106 -1.59 3.95 -12.48
C VAL A 106 -3.07 4.22 -12.75
N ALA A 107 -3.37 4.61 -13.98
CA ALA A 107 -4.71 5.01 -14.39
C ALA A 107 -5.59 3.82 -14.78
N TYR A 108 -6.83 3.81 -14.27
CA TYR A 108 -7.90 2.89 -14.64
C TYR A 108 -9.15 3.69 -15.08
N PRO A 109 -9.18 4.21 -16.33
CA PRO A 109 -10.33 4.94 -16.85
C PRO A 109 -11.59 4.08 -16.92
N LEU A 110 -12.74 4.63 -16.50
CA LEU A 110 -14.04 3.96 -16.58
C LEU A 110 -14.41 3.62 -18.03
N GLY A 111 -14.94 2.40 -18.22
CA GLY A 111 -15.40 1.88 -19.51
C GLY A 111 -14.29 1.49 -20.48
N ARG A 112 -13.01 1.63 -20.11
CA ARG A 112 -11.89 1.34 -20.99
C ARG A 112 -11.52 -0.15 -20.98
N THR A 113 -11.71 -0.82 -22.11
CA THR A 113 -11.49 -2.28 -22.25
C THR A 113 -10.38 -2.65 -23.22
N ASP A 114 -9.89 -1.69 -24.01
CA ASP A 114 -8.80 -1.86 -24.98
C ASP A 114 -7.39 -1.65 -24.38
N ALA A 115 -7.33 -1.29 -23.10
CA ALA A 115 -6.12 -1.14 -22.31
C ALA A 115 -6.49 -1.28 -20.82
N THR A 116 -5.56 -0.91 -19.93
CA THR A 116 -5.86 -0.79 -18.49
C THR A 116 -7.06 0.12 -18.27
N GLY A 117 -8.06 -0.34 -17.53
CA GLY A 117 -9.29 0.40 -17.29
C GLY A 117 -10.11 -0.11 -16.12
N ALA A 118 -11.24 0.51 -15.86
CA ALA A 118 -12.18 0.11 -14.82
C ALA A 118 -13.56 -0.14 -15.42
N VAL A 119 -14.27 -1.11 -14.85
CA VAL A 119 -15.59 -1.53 -15.30
C VAL A 119 -16.44 -1.93 -14.10
N GLY A 120 -17.71 -1.56 -14.09
CA GLY A 120 -18.64 -2.05 -13.08
C GLY A 120 -18.75 -3.58 -13.16
N ILE A 121 -18.74 -4.28 -12.03
CA ILE A 121 -18.80 -5.76 -12.05
C ILE A 121 -20.03 -6.31 -12.79
N ALA A 122 -21.14 -5.56 -12.79
CA ALA A 122 -22.37 -5.92 -13.50
C ALA A 122 -22.29 -5.73 -15.03
N GLU A 123 -21.30 -4.97 -15.52
CA GLU A 123 -21.09 -4.69 -16.95
C GLU A 123 -20.10 -5.67 -17.60
N LEU A 124 -19.43 -6.51 -16.80
CA LEU A 124 -18.55 -7.55 -17.32
C LEU A 124 -19.36 -8.66 -18.01
N ASP A 125 -19.22 -8.75 -19.32
CA ASP A 125 -19.75 -9.87 -20.10
C ASP A 125 -18.79 -11.07 -20.05
N PRO A 126 -19.18 -12.21 -19.45
CA PRO A 126 -18.34 -13.41 -19.39
C PRO A 126 -17.99 -14.00 -20.76
N GLN A 127 -18.72 -13.64 -21.82
CA GLN A 127 -18.43 -14.08 -23.19
C GLN A 127 -17.41 -13.17 -23.90
N HIS A 128 -17.23 -11.93 -23.42
CA HIS A 128 -16.41 -10.90 -24.07
C HIS A 128 -15.57 -10.13 -23.03
N LEU A 129 -14.74 -10.85 -22.28
CA LEU A 129 -13.90 -10.26 -21.23
C LEU A 129 -12.71 -9.48 -21.83
N PRO A 130 -12.44 -8.25 -21.35
CA PRO A 130 -11.22 -7.51 -21.68
C PRO A 130 -9.92 -8.32 -21.50
N GLU A 131 -8.98 -8.19 -22.43
CA GLU A 131 -7.67 -8.87 -22.36
C GLU A 131 -6.58 -8.00 -21.70
N HIS A 132 -6.98 -6.95 -21.00
CA HIS A 132 -6.10 -5.99 -20.33
C HIS A 132 -6.45 -5.87 -18.84
N PRO A 133 -5.55 -5.34 -18.00
CA PRO A 133 -5.84 -5.18 -16.56
C PRO A 133 -7.10 -4.36 -16.30
N GLN A 134 -8.03 -4.93 -15.55
CA GLN A 134 -9.29 -4.27 -15.20
C GLN A 134 -9.43 -4.11 -13.69
N PHE A 135 -9.88 -2.93 -13.26
CA PHE A 135 -10.46 -2.75 -11.94
C PHE A 135 -11.96 -3.00 -12.02
N ALA A 136 -12.41 -4.15 -11.52
CA ALA A 136 -13.83 -4.48 -11.41
C ALA A 136 -14.42 -3.80 -10.17
N LEU A 137 -15.35 -2.87 -10.38
CA LEU A 137 -15.90 -2.02 -9.33
C LEU A 137 -17.10 -2.71 -8.67
N VAL A 138 -17.08 -2.75 -7.34
CA VAL A 138 -18.07 -3.40 -6.49
C VAL A 138 -18.51 -2.41 -5.42
N ASP A 139 -19.53 -1.61 -5.75
CA ASP A 139 -20.02 -0.49 -4.96
C ASP A 139 -21.19 -0.87 -4.02
N SER A 140 -21.75 -2.08 -4.16
CA SER A 140 -22.87 -2.55 -3.34
C SER A 140 -22.81 -4.04 -2.99
N PRO A 141 -23.52 -4.49 -1.93
CA PRO A 141 -23.63 -5.91 -1.60
C PRO A 141 -24.22 -6.78 -2.73
N GLU A 142 -25.12 -6.25 -3.54
CA GLU A 142 -25.68 -6.91 -4.72
C GLU A 142 -24.60 -7.13 -5.79
N GLN A 143 -23.79 -6.10 -6.03
CA GLN A 143 -22.65 -6.18 -6.92
C GLN A 143 -21.58 -7.15 -6.40
N LEU A 144 -21.37 -7.20 -5.08
CA LEU A 144 -20.45 -8.16 -4.47
C LEU A 144 -20.92 -9.59 -4.72
N ARG A 145 -22.22 -9.89 -4.52
CA ARG A 145 -22.77 -11.20 -4.86
C ARG A 145 -22.57 -11.54 -6.34
N THR A 146 -22.76 -10.56 -7.23
CA THR A 146 -22.50 -10.72 -8.67
C THR A 146 -21.04 -11.09 -8.93
N ALA A 147 -20.08 -10.42 -8.28
CA ALA A 147 -18.66 -10.75 -8.37
C ALA A 147 -18.38 -12.20 -7.93
N LEU A 148 -18.91 -12.58 -6.76
CA LEU A 148 -18.71 -13.90 -6.17
C LEU A 148 -19.34 -15.03 -7.00
N GLU A 149 -20.39 -14.73 -7.77
CA GLU A 149 -21.02 -15.68 -8.69
C GLU A 149 -20.24 -15.76 -10.02
N LEU A 150 -19.88 -14.60 -10.59
CA LEU A 150 -19.14 -14.50 -11.85
C LEU A 150 -17.82 -15.27 -11.81
N PHE A 151 -17.03 -15.11 -10.74
CA PHE A 151 -15.71 -15.74 -10.63
C PHE A 151 -15.73 -17.19 -10.09
N GLN A 152 -16.92 -17.77 -9.87
CA GLN A 152 -17.03 -19.23 -9.67
C GLN A 152 -16.73 -19.98 -10.97
N ASP A 153 -17.08 -19.41 -12.13
CA ASP A 153 -16.73 -20.00 -13.42
C ASP A 153 -15.20 -20.06 -13.59
N PRO A 154 -14.60 -21.26 -13.74
CA PRO A 154 -13.16 -21.40 -13.93
C PRO A 154 -12.61 -20.68 -15.15
N VAL A 155 -13.38 -20.55 -16.24
CA VAL A 155 -12.95 -19.88 -17.47
C VAL A 155 -12.81 -18.39 -17.21
N VAL A 156 -13.86 -17.77 -16.65
CA VAL A 156 -13.87 -16.33 -16.31
C VAL A 156 -12.81 -16.00 -15.27
N ARG A 157 -12.69 -16.83 -14.21
CA ARG A 157 -11.68 -16.64 -13.16
C ARG A 157 -10.26 -16.73 -13.70
N THR A 158 -9.95 -17.76 -14.50
CA THR A 158 -8.60 -17.94 -15.06
C THR A 158 -8.24 -16.80 -16.00
N HIS A 159 -9.20 -16.33 -16.80
CA HIS A 159 -9.04 -15.14 -17.64
C HIS A 159 -8.70 -13.91 -16.79
N ALA A 160 -9.51 -13.62 -15.78
CA ALA A 160 -9.32 -12.48 -14.89
C ALA A 160 -7.93 -12.49 -14.21
N GLN A 161 -7.50 -13.65 -13.70
CA GLN A 161 -6.17 -13.83 -13.09
C GLN A 161 -5.03 -13.59 -14.09
N ARG A 162 -5.15 -14.12 -15.31
CA ARG A 162 -4.12 -14.00 -16.36
C ARG A 162 -3.98 -12.56 -16.86
N HIS A 163 -5.10 -11.85 -16.96
CA HIS A 163 -5.13 -10.50 -17.53
C HIS A 163 -5.05 -9.40 -16.46
N GLY A 164 -4.80 -9.73 -15.19
CA GLY A 164 -4.48 -8.75 -14.14
C GLY A 164 -5.71 -8.00 -13.60
N TYR A 165 -6.85 -8.69 -13.50
CA TYR A 165 -8.06 -8.13 -12.92
C TYR A 165 -7.90 -7.96 -11.40
N ARG A 166 -8.56 -6.93 -10.86
CA ARG A 166 -8.61 -6.62 -9.43
C ARG A 166 -10.02 -6.18 -9.05
N LEU A 167 -10.39 -6.31 -7.78
CA LEU A 167 -11.68 -5.86 -7.26
C LEU A 167 -11.50 -4.58 -6.44
N LEU A 168 -12.30 -3.54 -6.71
CA LEU A 168 -12.50 -2.41 -5.78
C LEU A 168 -13.77 -2.68 -5.02
N ILE A 169 -13.65 -3.05 -3.74
CA ILE A 169 -14.81 -3.32 -2.91
C ILE A 169 -15.09 -2.08 -2.06
N GLY A 170 -16.10 -1.32 -2.48
CA GLY A 170 -16.61 -0.13 -1.82
C GLY A 170 -17.80 -0.39 -0.90
N CYS A 171 -18.03 -1.64 -0.49
CA CYS A 171 -19.12 -2.03 0.42
C CYS A 171 -18.65 -3.03 1.50
N PRO A 172 -19.41 -3.26 2.58
CA PRO A 172 -19.07 -4.27 3.58
C PRO A 172 -19.02 -5.69 2.98
N VAL A 173 -17.99 -6.46 3.33
CA VAL A 173 -17.85 -7.87 2.94
C VAL A 173 -18.43 -8.76 4.07
N PRO A 174 -19.48 -9.55 3.81
CA PRO A 174 -19.99 -10.50 4.80
C PRO A 174 -19.01 -11.66 4.98
N ALA A 175 -18.92 -12.21 6.20
CA ALA A 175 -18.07 -13.37 6.50
C ALA A 175 -18.30 -14.57 5.55
N SER A 176 -19.53 -14.78 5.09
CA SER A 176 -19.89 -15.84 4.14
C SER A 176 -19.29 -15.67 2.74
N GLY A 177 -18.82 -14.46 2.38
CA GLY A 177 -18.17 -14.16 1.11
C GLY A 177 -16.66 -14.38 1.11
N VAL A 178 -16.01 -14.46 2.28
CA VAL A 178 -14.55 -14.44 2.42
C VAL A 178 -13.89 -15.66 1.75
N GLU A 179 -14.38 -16.87 2.03
CA GLU A 179 -13.85 -18.10 1.43
C GLU A 179 -13.95 -18.10 -0.11
N LYS A 180 -15.02 -17.50 -0.65
CA LYS A 180 -15.18 -17.37 -2.09
C LYS A 180 -14.15 -16.38 -2.66
N LEU A 181 -13.98 -15.21 -2.06
CA LEU A 181 -12.96 -14.24 -2.47
C LEU A 181 -11.56 -14.86 -2.47
N ALA A 182 -11.21 -15.59 -1.41
CA ALA A 182 -9.94 -16.29 -1.31
C ALA A 182 -9.79 -17.33 -2.43
N GLY A 183 -10.81 -18.18 -2.64
CA GLY A 183 -10.80 -19.19 -3.68
C GLY A 183 -10.76 -18.64 -5.11
N HIS A 184 -11.15 -17.37 -5.31
CA HIS A 184 -11.05 -16.72 -6.62
C HIS A 184 -9.62 -16.32 -6.98
N GLY A 185 -8.76 -16.03 -6.00
CA GLY A 185 -7.39 -15.57 -6.24
C GLY A 185 -7.29 -14.27 -7.04
N ILE A 186 -8.35 -13.44 -7.02
CA ILE A 186 -8.37 -12.12 -7.63
C ILE A 186 -8.04 -11.10 -6.54
N PRO A 187 -7.02 -10.24 -6.71
CA PRO A 187 -6.65 -9.26 -5.70
C PRO A 187 -7.79 -8.31 -5.36
N VAL A 188 -7.94 -8.01 -4.08
CA VAL A 188 -8.98 -7.13 -3.53
C VAL A 188 -8.35 -5.85 -2.99
N THR A 189 -8.98 -4.73 -3.32
CA THR A 189 -8.68 -3.41 -2.79
C THR A 189 -9.88 -2.89 -2.03
N LEU A 190 -9.65 -2.38 -0.83
CA LEU A 190 -10.68 -1.80 0.03
C LEU A 190 -10.14 -0.55 0.72
N ASP A 191 -11.05 0.30 1.20
CA ASP A 191 -10.73 1.41 2.08
C ASP A 191 -11.10 1.01 3.52
N PRO A 192 -10.13 0.82 4.43
CA PRO A 192 -10.41 0.42 5.81
C PRO A 192 -11.12 1.51 6.63
N THR A 193 -11.19 2.75 6.13
CA THR A 193 -11.86 3.88 6.80
C THR A 193 -13.34 4.00 6.42
N ARG A 194 -13.75 3.49 5.25
CA ARG A 194 -15.14 3.59 4.77
C ARG A 194 -16.08 2.61 5.45
N HIS A 195 -15.64 1.38 5.68
CA HIS A 195 -16.47 0.31 6.20
C HIS A 195 -15.70 -0.58 7.16
N GLU A 196 -16.40 -1.11 8.16
CA GLU A 196 -15.88 -2.23 8.93
C GLU A 196 -15.74 -3.46 8.01
N GLN A 197 -14.57 -4.06 7.98
CA GLN A 197 -14.24 -5.20 7.12
C GLN A 197 -13.65 -6.35 7.96
N PRO A 198 -13.91 -7.62 7.60
CA PRO A 198 -13.34 -8.77 8.28
C PRO A 198 -11.89 -9.04 7.83
N LEU A 199 -11.00 -8.07 8.06
CA LEU A 199 -9.64 -8.06 7.50
C LEU A 199 -8.80 -9.25 8.01
N GLY A 200 -8.91 -9.58 9.29
CA GLY A 200 -8.23 -10.73 9.91
C GLY A 200 -8.65 -12.04 9.25
N THR A 201 -9.95 -12.25 9.10
CA THR A 201 -10.52 -13.42 8.42
C THR A 201 -10.11 -13.46 6.94
N MET A 202 -10.15 -12.32 6.24
CA MET A 202 -9.77 -12.23 4.83
C MET A 202 -8.31 -12.60 4.59
N LEU A 203 -7.37 -12.04 5.37
CA LEU A 203 -5.95 -12.41 5.26
C LEU A 203 -5.72 -13.88 5.61
N SER A 204 -6.38 -14.38 6.67
CA SER A 204 -6.23 -15.78 7.10
C SER A 204 -6.73 -16.77 6.06
N ALA A 205 -7.80 -16.44 5.34
CA ALA A 205 -8.32 -17.23 4.23
C ALA A 205 -7.42 -17.16 2.96
N GLY A 206 -6.49 -16.21 2.89
CA GLY A 206 -5.59 -16.03 1.75
C GLY A 206 -6.09 -15.01 0.71
N VAL A 207 -7.02 -14.12 1.07
CA VAL A 207 -7.39 -13.00 0.21
C VAL A 207 -6.19 -12.07 0.03
N GLN A 208 -5.84 -11.79 -1.22
CA GLN A 208 -4.76 -10.86 -1.56
C GLN A 208 -5.25 -9.42 -1.40
N LEU A 209 -4.92 -8.79 -0.27
CA LEU A 209 -5.42 -7.48 0.11
C LEU A 209 -4.43 -6.33 -0.19
N SER A 210 -4.97 -5.20 -0.62
CA SER A 210 -4.31 -3.89 -0.71
C SER A 210 -5.28 -2.79 -0.32
N PHE A 211 -4.79 -1.59 0.01
CA PHE A 211 -5.67 -0.51 0.51
C PHE A 211 -5.78 0.66 -0.46
N ALA A 212 -6.99 1.20 -0.57
CA ALA A 212 -7.20 2.61 -0.86
C ALA A 212 -6.99 3.37 0.45
N LEU A 213 -6.09 4.34 0.44
CA LEU A 213 -5.65 5.04 1.65
C LEU A 213 -6.35 6.40 1.79
N ASP A 214 -6.51 6.82 3.04
CA ASP A 214 -6.89 8.18 3.41
C ASP A 214 -5.84 9.14 2.82
N PRO A 215 -6.26 10.07 1.94
CA PRO A 215 -5.34 10.94 1.22
C PRO A 215 -4.69 12.00 2.12
N ALA A 216 -5.27 12.31 3.28
CA ALA A 216 -4.72 13.27 4.22
C ALA A 216 -3.66 12.63 5.12
N SER A 217 -3.82 11.34 5.46
CA SER A 217 -2.80 10.59 6.17
C SER A 217 -2.98 9.08 5.98
N PRO A 218 -2.03 8.38 5.33
CA PRO A 218 -2.12 6.93 5.18
C PRO A 218 -2.11 6.19 6.52
N TRP A 219 -1.53 6.78 7.57
CA TRP A 219 -1.52 6.22 8.92
C TRP A 219 -2.90 6.12 9.54
N ARG A 220 -3.87 6.96 9.14
CA ARG A 220 -5.27 6.82 9.57
C ARG A 220 -5.91 5.54 9.02
N SER A 221 -5.61 5.19 7.77
CA SER A 221 -6.05 3.91 7.20
C SER A 221 -5.43 2.71 7.91
N LEU A 222 -4.15 2.81 8.30
CA LEU A 222 -3.52 1.75 9.09
C LEU A 222 -4.16 1.63 10.48
N SER A 223 -4.38 2.74 11.18
CA SER A 223 -5.06 2.76 12.48
C SER A 223 -6.46 2.15 12.38
N ALA A 224 -7.25 2.53 11.37
CA ALA A 224 -8.56 1.96 11.11
C ALA A 224 -8.52 0.45 10.81
N ALA A 225 -7.53 -0.02 10.04
CA ALA A 225 -7.35 -1.45 9.75
C ALA A 225 -6.92 -2.28 10.97
N VAL A 226 -6.21 -1.67 11.92
CA VAL A 226 -5.71 -2.35 13.12
C VAL A 226 -6.75 -2.32 14.24
N TYR A 227 -7.39 -1.17 14.47
CA TYR A 227 -8.22 -0.91 15.66
C TYR A 227 -9.67 -0.51 15.35
N GLY A 228 -9.98 -0.16 14.09
CA GLY A 228 -11.30 0.34 13.70
C GLY A 228 -12.36 -0.75 13.47
N ALA A 229 -11.96 -2.03 13.43
CA ALA A 229 -12.84 -3.16 13.19
C ALA A 229 -12.65 -4.25 14.25
N ALA A 230 -13.72 -4.99 14.59
CA ALA A 230 -13.62 -6.11 15.52
C ALA A 230 -12.68 -7.23 15.02
N ASP A 231 -12.58 -7.41 13.70
CA ASP A 231 -11.70 -8.37 13.03
C ASP A 231 -10.55 -7.64 12.31
N GLY A 232 -9.84 -6.80 13.08
CA GLY A 232 -8.67 -6.04 12.63
C GLY A 232 -7.43 -6.91 12.36
N ILE A 233 -6.37 -6.30 11.85
CA ILE A 233 -5.11 -6.97 11.49
C ILE A 233 -3.92 -6.34 12.22
N SER A 234 -2.79 -7.05 12.27
CA SER A 234 -1.56 -6.47 12.83
C SER A 234 -1.10 -5.21 12.07
N ALA A 235 -0.44 -4.27 12.77
CA ALA A 235 0.13 -3.06 12.17
C ALA A 235 1.04 -3.38 10.96
N ARG A 236 1.84 -4.44 11.06
CA ARG A 236 2.68 -4.93 9.95
C ARG A 236 1.88 -5.40 8.74
N ALA A 237 0.76 -6.09 8.96
CA ALA A 237 -0.09 -6.52 7.86
C ALA A 237 -0.75 -5.32 7.17
N ALA A 238 -1.25 -4.36 7.94
CA ALA A 238 -1.80 -3.11 7.43
C ALA A 238 -0.75 -2.30 6.66
N PHE A 239 0.46 -2.17 7.21
CA PHE A 239 1.58 -1.50 6.56
C PHE A 239 1.97 -2.16 5.23
N ASN A 240 1.99 -3.50 5.15
CA ASN A 240 2.22 -4.20 3.88
C ASN A 240 1.09 -3.97 2.85
N CYS A 241 -0.17 -3.90 3.30
CA CYS A 241 -1.32 -3.57 2.43
C CYS A 241 -1.22 -2.17 1.82
N ALA A 242 -0.62 -1.24 2.56
CA ALA A 242 -0.46 0.17 2.20
C ALA A 242 0.87 0.50 1.50
N THR A 243 1.76 -0.49 1.30
CA THR A 243 3.05 -0.30 0.63
C THR A 243 3.23 -1.34 -0.47
N ARG A 244 3.80 -2.51 -0.15
CA ARG A 244 4.20 -3.50 -1.15
C ARG A 244 3.04 -4.23 -1.81
N PHE A 245 1.91 -4.49 -1.13
CA PHE A 245 0.86 -5.33 -1.71
C PHE A 245 0.11 -4.65 -2.86
N GLY A 246 -0.05 -3.32 -2.83
CA GLY A 246 -0.58 -2.57 -3.98
C GLY A 246 0.29 -2.76 -5.23
N LEU A 247 1.62 -2.72 -5.07
CA LEU A 247 2.59 -2.91 -6.16
C LEU A 247 2.63 -4.37 -6.65
N ARG A 248 2.54 -5.33 -5.73
CA ARG A 248 2.43 -6.76 -6.07
C ARG A 248 1.18 -7.07 -6.89
N ALA A 249 0.06 -6.39 -6.61
CA ALA A 249 -1.18 -6.58 -7.34
C ALA A 249 -1.07 -6.20 -8.83
N ILE A 250 -0.05 -5.44 -9.22
CA ILE A 250 0.28 -5.11 -10.62
C ILE A 250 1.60 -5.75 -11.10
N GLY A 251 2.06 -6.80 -10.42
CA GLY A 251 3.24 -7.59 -10.81
C GLY A 251 4.60 -7.02 -10.41
N ARG A 252 4.65 -5.94 -9.61
CA ARG A 252 5.91 -5.34 -9.12
C ARG A 252 6.31 -5.96 -7.78
N PHE A 253 6.76 -7.22 -7.80
CA PHE A 253 6.90 -8.05 -6.59
C PHE A 253 8.00 -7.64 -5.61
N GLU A 254 9.05 -7.01 -6.13
CA GLU A 254 10.22 -6.55 -5.37
C GLU A 254 10.13 -5.08 -4.94
N ALA A 255 9.03 -4.39 -5.25
CA ALA A 255 8.85 -2.98 -4.94
C ALA A 255 8.15 -2.76 -3.58
N GLY A 256 8.19 -1.52 -3.07
CA GLY A 256 7.58 -1.16 -1.79
C GLY A 256 8.38 -1.63 -0.58
N VAL A 257 9.70 -1.72 -0.70
CA VAL A 257 10.64 -2.12 0.36
C VAL A 257 11.87 -1.21 0.36
N LEU A 258 12.53 -1.07 1.50
CA LEU A 258 13.83 -0.43 1.63
C LEU A 258 14.89 -1.50 1.89
N ALA A 259 15.54 -1.97 0.84
CA ALA A 259 16.58 -3.00 0.92
C ALA A 259 17.61 -2.79 -0.20
N PRO A 260 18.86 -3.24 -0.03
CA PRO A 260 19.87 -3.12 -1.09
C PRO A 260 19.37 -3.67 -2.44
N GLY A 261 19.51 -2.88 -3.49
CA GLY A 261 19.03 -3.17 -4.85
C GLY A 261 17.59 -2.73 -5.14
N ALA A 262 16.82 -2.32 -4.14
CA ALA A 262 15.49 -1.75 -4.35
C ALA A 262 15.57 -0.28 -4.79
N LEU A 263 14.47 0.25 -5.33
CA LEU A 263 14.35 1.68 -5.62
C LEU A 263 14.47 2.51 -4.33
N ALA A 264 15.27 3.57 -4.37
CA ALA A 264 15.43 4.55 -3.30
C ALA A 264 14.20 5.47 -3.20
N THR A 265 13.04 4.90 -2.86
CA THR A 265 11.80 5.63 -2.62
C THR A 265 11.40 5.46 -1.16
N ALA A 266 11.63 6.52 -0.37
CA ALA A 266 11.52 6.50 1.08
C ALA A 266 10.78 7.74 1.59
N VAL A 267 10.16 7.61 2.76
CA VAL A 267 9.48 8.71 3.46
C VAL A 267 10.00 8.77 4.88
N ARG A 268 10.40 9.95 5.33
CA ARG A 268 10.82 10.27 6.70
C ARG A 268 9.64 10.82 7.47
N TRP A 269 9.42 10.26 8.65
CA TRP A 269 8.34 10.55 9.56
C TRP A 269 8.89 10.91 10.93
N GLU A 270 8.41 12.01 11.48
CA GLU A 270 8.53 12.26 12.91
C GLU A 270 7.49 11.39 13.64
N VAL A 271 7.95 10.70 14.68
CA VAL A 271 7.16 9.77 15.50
C VAL A 271 7.45 10.01 16.97
N ASP A 272 6.47 9.75 17.83
CA ASP A 272 6.67 9.84 19.29
C ASP A 272 7.44 8.63 19.86
N GLY A 273 7.47 7.52 19.10
CA GLY A 273 8.20 6.31 19.42
C GLY A 273 7.77 5.13 18.54
N LEU A 274 8.56 4.06 18.56
CA LEU A 274 8.29 2.83 17.82
C LEU A 274 8.05 1.66 18.77
N ALA A 275 7.08 0.80 18.44
CA ALA A 275 6.76 -0.40 19.18
C ALA A 275 6.47 -1.57 18.23
N VAL A 276 6.68 -2.81 18.69
CA VAL A 276 6.18 -3.99 17.98
C VAL A 276 4.71 -4.18 18.39
N GLN A 277 3.78 -3.74 17.55
CA GLN A 277 2.34 -3.82 17.85
C GLN A 277 1.71 -5.11 17.31
N VAL A 278 0.89 -5.76 18.15
CA VAL A 278 0.05 -6.92 17.79
C VAL A 278 -1.40 -6.59 18.19
N ALA A 279 -2.34 -6.78 17.27
CA ALA A 279 -3.76 -6.43 17.47
C ALA A 279 -4.53 -7.41 18.37
N ASP A 280 -4.01 -8.62 18.59
CA ASP A 280 -4.70 -9.70 19.32
C ASP A 280 -3.93 -10.11 20.59
N GLU A 281 -4.55 -9.90 21.76
CA GLU A 281 -4.03 -10.34 23.07
C GLU A 281 -3.84 -11.87 23.15
N ARG A 282 -4.54 -12.67 22.33
CA ARG A 282 -4.40 -14.14 22.30
C ARG A 282 -3.17 -14.62 21.51
N VAL A 283 -2.63 -13.76 20.64
CA VAL A 283 -1.39 -14.00 19.87
C VAL A 283 -0.16 -13.40 20.57
N ALA A 284 -0.35 -12.72 21.72
CA ALA A 284 0.71 -12.21 22.60
C ALA A 284 1.61 -13.30 23.22
N ALA A 285 1.46 -14.57 22.80
CA ALA A 285 2.31 -15.69 23.21
C ALA A 285 3.65 -15.76 22.44
N TRP A 286 3.88 -14.87 21.47
CA TRP A 286 5.18 -14.71 20.80
C TRP A 286 5.96 -13.53 21.39
N SER A 287 7.28 -13.67 21.45
CA SER A 287 8.20 -12.68 22.02
C SER A 287 7.98 -11.26 21.45
N THR A 288 7.61 -10.33 22.33
CA THR A 288 7.70 -8.87 22.13
C THR A 288 9.10 -8.34 22.42
N ASP A 289 10.10 -9.22 22.60
CA ASP A 289 11.50 -8.82 22.82
C ASP A 289 11.96 -7.98 21.63
N PRO A 290 12.49 -6.76 21.86
CA PRO A 290 13.13 -5.95 20.83
C PRO A 290 14.15 -6.74 20.00
N ARG A 291 14.80 -7.77 20.57
CA ARG A 291 15.75 -8.65 19.87
C ARG A 291 15.11 -9.63 18.87
N SER A 292 13.77 -9.66 18.75
CA SER A 292 13.05 -10.58 17.88
C SER A 292 13.25 -10.35 16.38
N GLY A 293 13.95 -9.27 15.99
CA GLY A 293 14.29 -8.99 14.60
C GLY A 293 13.07 -8.63 13.74
N THR A 294 12.00 -8.12 14.34
CA THR A 294 10.90 -7.49 13.61
C THR A 294 11.03 -5.97 13.76
N PRO A 295 11.13 -5.20 12.65
CA PRO A 295 11.20 -3.75 12.74
C PRO A 295 9.96 -3.19 13.46
N GLY A 296 10.15 -2.23 14.35
CA GLY A 296 9.07 -1.53 15.03
C GLY A 296 8.21 -0.71 14.05
N LEU A 297 6.96 -0.47 14.44
CA LEU A 297 6.08 0.50 13.79
C LEU A 297 5.59 1.53 14.83
N PRO A 298 5.16 2.72 14.39
CA PRO A 298 4.60 3.72 15.30
C PRO A 298 3.36 3.19 16.03
N ASP A 299 3.06 3.76 17.20
CA ASP A 299 1.80 3.46 17.88
C ASP A 299 0.62 4.07 17.12
N LEU A 300 -0.35 3.24 16.73
CA LEU A 300 -1.52 3.67 15.96
C LEU A 300 -2.80 3.77 16.80
N THR A 301 -2.73 3.62 18.12
CA THR A 301 -3.91 3.60 19.02
C THR A 301 -4.53 4.98 19.21
N ASP A 302 -3.72 6.04 19.22
CA ASP A 302 -4.19 7.42 19.33
C ASP A 302 -4.11 8.13 17.95
N PRO A 303 -5.25 8.47 17.34
CA PRO A 303 -5.29 9.15 16.05
C PRO A 303 -4.61 10.54 16.03
N GLU A 304 -4.42 11.18 17.18
CA GLU A 304 -3.81 12.50 17.29
C GLU A 304 -2.26 12.44 17.39
N SER A 305 -1.69 11.27 17.68
CA SER A 305 -0.24 11.04 17.75
C SER A 305 0.34 10.35 16.51
N LEU A 306 -0.44 10.27 15.43
CA LEU A 306 0.00 9.62 14.19
C LEU A 306 1.25 10.29 13.58
N PRO A 307 2.08 9.52 12.87
CA PRO A 307 3.34 10.01 12.31
C PRO A 307 3.17 11.25 11.40
N ARG A 308 4.07 12.22 11.56
CA ARG A 308 4.08 13.46 10.77
C ARG A 308 5.15 13.40 9.69
N LEU A 309 4.75 13.63 8.44
CA LEU A 309 5.68 13.62 7.32
C LEU A 309 6.70 14.76 7.46
N ARG A 310 7.98 14.44 7.23
CA ARG A 310 9.08 15.41 7.20
C ARG A 310 9.69 15.57 5.82
N THR A 311 9.98 14.46 5.14
CA THR A 311 10.68 14.47 3.86
C THR A 311 10.30 13.25 3.03
N VAL A 312 10.23 13.42 1.71
CA VAL A 312 10.03 12.34 0.75
C VAL A 312 11.24 12.28 -0.17
N TRP A 313 11.79 11.07 -0.36
CA TRP A 313 12.72 10.78 -1.44
C TRP A 313 12.04 9.87 -2.45
N VAL A 314 12.07 10.25 -3.73
CA VAL A 314 11.64 9.39 -4.83
C VAL A 314 12.82 9.15 -5.75
N ARG A 315 13.18 7.87 -5.94
CA ARG A 315 14.32 7.46 -6.77
C ARG A 315 15.59 8.24 -6.39
N GLY A 316 15.84 8.33 -5.08
CA GLY A 316 16.99 8.98 -4.45
C GLY A 316 16.99 10.51 -4.47
N THR A 317 15.95 11.13 -5.03
CA THR A 317 15.82 12.60 -5.09
C THR A 317 14.80 13.07 -4.07
N GLU A 318 15.17 14.06 -3.26
CA GLU A 318 14.24 14.73 -2.34
C GLU A 318 13.23 15.56 -3.14
N VAL A 319 11.93 15.41 -2.84
CA VAL A 319 10.80 16.03 -3.56
C VAL A 319 9.83 16.73 -2.64
#